data_AF-A0A8H9XHZ8-F1
#
_entry.id   AF-A0A8H9XHZ8-F1
#
_cell.length_a   1.000
_cell.length_b   1.000
_cell.length_c   1.000
_cell.angle_alpha   90.00
_cell.angle_beta   90.00
_cell.angle_gamma   90.00
#
_symmetry.space_group_name_H-M   'P 1'
#
loop_
_entity.id
_entity.type
_entity.pdbx_description
1 polymer ?
#
loop_
_entity_poly.entity_id
_entity_poly.type
_entity_poly.pdbx_seq_one_letter_code
_entity_poly.pdbx_strand_id
1 'polypeptide(L)' 'MYQCCFCGESISRKDAGAVSIGIWTIQRKDPPGQNVFAHNRCLAEKFGPTLHPSVPFDAEAFLD' A
#
# COMPACT_ATOMS: atom_id res chain seq x y z
N MET A 1 -12.23 -4.03 -9.01
CA MET A 1 -11.78 -2.63 -9.23
C MET A 1 -11.06 -2.23 -7.96
N TYR A 2 -9.85 -1.67 -8.06
CA TYR A 2 -9.05 -1.31 -6.88
C TYR A 2 -9.17 0.20 -6.65
N GLN A 3 -9.18 0.62 -5.39
CA GLN A 3 -9.31 2.03 -5.01
C GLN A 3 -8.07 2.43 -4.21
N CYS A 4 -7.52 3.60 -4.53
CA CYS A 4 -6.39 4.16 -3.81
C CYS A 4 -6.83 4.58 -2.41
N CYS A 5 -6.20 4.04 -1.37
CA CYS A 5 -6.53 4.33 0.02
C CYS A 5 -6.21 5.77 0.45
N PHE A 6 -5.41 6.52 -0.35
CA PHE A 6 -5.04 7.90 -0.05
C PHE A 6 -5.92 8.95 -0.74
N CYS A 7 -6.23 8.79 -2.04
CA CYS A 7 -6.99 9.79 -2.80
C CYS A 7 -8.43 9.38 -3.11
N GLY A 8 -8.82 8.12 -2.85
CA GLY A 8 -10.15 7.61 -3.14
C GLY A 8 -10.45 7.39 -4.62
N GLU A 9 -9.53 7.70 -5.53
CA GLU A 9 -9.67 7.44 -6.95
C GLU A 9 -9.48 5.95 -7.28
N SER A 10 -10.03 5.52 -8.41
CA SER A 10 -9.84 4.16 -8.91
C SER A 10 -8.40 3.95 -9.40
N ILE A 11 -7.84 2.78 -9.11
CA ILE A 11 -6.57 2.31 -9.66
C ILE A 11 -6.88 1.52 -10.94
N SER A 12 -6.29 1.96 -12.05
CA SER A 12 -6.37 1.24 -13.31
C SER A 12 -5.62 -0.08 -13.21
N ARG A 13 -6.18 -1.16 -13.77
CA ARG A 13 -5.47 -2.45 -13.88
C ARG A 13 -4.19 -2.38 -14.71
N LYS A 14 -4.01 -1.33 -15.52
CA LYS A 14 -2.80 -1.10 -16.32
C LYS A 14 -1.75 -0.25 -15.59
N ASP A 15 -2.05 0.20 -14.38
CA ASP A 15 -1.10 0.96 -13.58
C ASP A 15 -0.07 0.03 -12.96
N ALA A 16 1.02 -0.22 -13.69
CA ALA A 16 2.15 -1.04 -13.25
C ALA A 16 2.89 -0.45 -12.04
N GLY A 17 2.64 0.81 -11.69
CA GLY A 17 3.20 1.44 -10.50
C GLY A 17 2.32 1.28 -9.26
N ALA A 18 1.11 0.73 -9.38
CA ALA A 18 0.28 0.51 -8.21
C ALA A 18 0.97 -0.46 -7.22
N VAL A 19 0.73 -0.24 -5.94
CA VAL A 19 1.34 -1.02 -4.85
C VAL A 19 0.26 -1.63 -3.97
N SER A 20 0.53 -2.84 -3.47
CA SER A 20 -0.21 -3.40 -2.34
C SER A 20 0.56 -3.14 -1.06
N ILE A 21 -0.15 -2.66 -0.04
CA ILE A 21 0.42 -2.36 1.28
C ILE A 21 -0.25 -3.34 2.26
N GLY A 22 0.56 -4.24 2.82
CA GLY A 22 0.12 -5.15 3.88
C GLY A 22 0.18 -4.45 5.23
N ILE A 23 -0.95 -4.35 5.94
CA ILE A 23 -1.02 -3.80 7.29
C ILE A 23 -0.95 -4.94 8.31
N TRP A 24 0.11 -4.93 9.12
CA TRP A 24 0.37 -5.95 10.13
C TRP A 24 -0.11 -5.46 11.50
N THR A 25 -1.01 -6.20 12.15
CA THR A 25 -1.61 -5.79 13.43
C THR A 25 -0.78 -6.19 14.64
N ILE A 26 -0.02 -7.30 14.60
CA ILE A 26 0.67 -7.83 15.79
C ILE A 26 2.04 -8.48 15.49
N GLN A 27 2.17 -9.37 14.49
CA GLN A 27 3.47 -10.01 14.13
C GLN A 27 3.59 -10.34 12.65
N ARG A 28 4.81 -10.24 12.09
CA ARG A 28 5.17 -10.58 10.69
C ARG A 28 5.03 -12.07 10.31
N LYS A 29 4.61 -12.94 11.23
CA LYS A 29 4.49 -14.40 11.00
C LYS A 29 3.16 -14.83 10.41
N ASP A 30 2.11 -14.03 10.53
CA ASP A 30 0.76 -14.33 10.03
C ASP A 30 0.44 -13.47 8.80
N PRO A 31 -0.24 -13.96 7.76
CA PRO A 31 -0.57 -13.14 6.59
C PRO A 31 -1.23 -11.82 7.02
N PRO A 32 -0.92 -10.70 6.33
CA PRO A 32 -1.44 -9.39 6.71
C PRO A 32 -2.96 -9.44 6.83
N GLY A 33 -3.47 -8.98 7.97
CA GLY A 33 -4.91 -9.02 8.26
C GLY A 33 -5.74 -8.20 7.27
N GLN A 34 -5.10 -7.24 6.60
CA GLN A 34 -5.69 -6.44 5.54
C GLN A 34 -4.63 -5.96 4.55
N ASN A 35 -4.94 -6.07 3.26
CA ASN A 35 -4.21 -5.40 2.19
C ASN A 35 -4.98 -4.17 1.72
N VAL A 36 -4.29 -3.05 1.60
CA VAL A 36 -4.79 -1.83 0.94
C VAL A 36 -3.98 -1.55 -0.32
N PHE A 37 -4.54 -0.74 -1.22
CA PHE A 37 -3.93 -0.44 -2.51
C PHE A 37 -3.70 1.06 -2.65
N ALA A 38 -2.61 1.44 -3.29
CA ALA A 38 -2.29 2.84 -3.56
C ALA A 38 -1.64 3.02 -4.92
N HIS A 39 -1.84 4.20 -5.53
CA HIS A 39 -0.95 4.65 -6.60
C HIS A 39 0.45 4.89 -6.04
N ASN A 40 1.51 4.61 -6.80
CA ASN A 40 2.89 4.90 -6.40
C ASN A 40 3.07 6.34 -5.92
N ARG A 41 2.56 7.30 -6.71
CA ARG A 41 2.64 8.74 -6.39
C ARG A 41 2.02 9.06 -5.03
N CYS A 42 0.87 8.46 -4.72
CA CYS A 42 0.15 8.72 -3.48
C CYS A 42 0.86 8.09 -2.28
N LEU A 43 1.45 6.90 -2.46
CA LEU A 43 2.32 6.31 -1.45
C LEU A 43 3.51 7.23 -1.15
N ALA A 44 4.23 7.69 -2.17
CA ALA A 44 5.40 8.56 -2.00
C ALA A 44 5.05 9.89 -1.31
N GLU A 45 3.95 10.53 -1.70
CA GLU A 45 3.55 11.84 -1.19
C GLU A 45 2.89 11.79 0.20
N LYS A 46 2.10 10.76 0.49
CA LYS A 46 1.26 10.70 1.71
C LYS A 46 1.84 9.78 2.78
N PHE A 47 2.50 8.69 2.38
CA PHE A 47 3.03 7.70 3.30
C PHE A 47 4.50 7.97 3.65
N GLY A 48 5.33 8.32 2.66
CA GLY A 48 6.75 8.64 2.88
C GLY A 48 7.01 9.65 4.02
N PRO A 49 6.27 10.78 4.09
CA PRO A 49 6.45 11.77 5.17
C PRO A 49 5.84 11.38 6.52
N THR A 50 4.92 10.41 6.56
CA THR A 50 4.16 10.02 7.76
C THR A 50 4.62 8.71 8.38
N LEU A 51 5.52 8.00 7.70
CA LEU A 51 6.17 6.80 8.20
C LEU A 51 7.06 7.13 9.40
N HIS A 52 6.52 6.89 10.59
CA HIS A 52 7.35 6.82 11.79
C HIS A 52 8.33 5.65 11.63
N PRO A 53 9.63 5.81 11.96
CA PRO A 53 10.68 4.80 11.74
C PRO A 53 10.40 3.43 12.37
N SER A 54 9.45 3.34 13.31
CA SER A 54 9.08 2.12 14.02
C SER A 54 7.89 1.37 13.42
N VAL A 55 7.31 1.81 12.30
CA VAL A 55 6.19 1.11 11.66
C VAL A 55 6.73 0.10 10.64
N PRO A 56 6.65 -1.21 10.91
CA PRO A 56 7.01 -2.23 9.93
C PRO A 56 5.93 -2.28 8.84
N PHE A 57 6.30 -2.03 7.59
CA PHE A 57 5.44 -2.24 6.44
C PHE A 57 6.21 -2.95 5.32
N ASP A 58 5.49 -3.68 4.49
CA ASP A 58 5.99 -4.24 3.25
C ASP A 58 5.16 -3.65 2.11
N ALA A 59 5.83 -3.13 1.08
CA ALA A 59 5.20 -2.57 -0.10
C ALA A 59 5.70 -3.36 -1.30
N GLU A 60 4.78 -4.08 -1.96
CA GLU A 60 5.09 -4.92 -3.10
C GLU A 60 4.36 -4.42 -4.35
N ALA A 61 4.96 -4.69 -5.51
CA ALA A 61 4.34 -4.38 -6.79
C ALA A 61 2.99 -5.11 -6.88
N PHE A 62 1.97 -4.38 -7.31
CA PHE A 62 0.60 -4.86 -7.24
C PHE A 62 0.30 -6.00 -8.25
N LEU A 63 1.13 -6.16 -9.29
CA LEU A 63 0.99 -7.16 -10.33
C LEU A 63 2.37 -7.59 -10.86
N ASP A 64 2.59 -8.90 -10.98
CA ASP A 64 3.55 -9.52 -11.92
C ASP A 64 2.84 -9.76 -13.28
#